data_AF-A0AAV5NCF8-F1
#
_entry.id   AF-A0AAV5NCF8-F1
#
_cell.length_a   1.000
_cell.length_b   1.000
_cell.length_c   1.000
_cell.angle_alpha   90.00
_cell.angle_beta   90.00
_cell.angle_gamma   90.00
#
_symmetry.space_group_name_H-M   'P 1'
#
loop_
_entity.id
_entity.type
_entity.pdbx_description
1 polymer ?
#
loop_
_entity_poly.entity_id
_entity_poly.type
_entity_poly.pdbx_seq_one_letter_code
_entity_poly.pdbx_strand_id
1 'polypeptide(L)'
;MSGQIRDATLVAAPKQRNTKYLREGRIPQEWQDKPAKLSHKDRHARWTLKFTKAKRQDDGNMPATDLAIPFFGYKSHISINRKFRLIRKWKATDAAASDGARLREGLLDKTNMAPTVWADTAYRSKANENSRDLFRRFTGRSLISNPCPAISSGPTPGSR
;
A
#
# COMPACT_ATOMS: atom_id res chain seq x y z
N MET A 1 17.47 4.29 17.18
CA MET A 1 16.41 4.44 16.14
C MET A 1 15.39 3.32 16.30
N SER A 2 14.13 3.53 15.91
CA SER A 2 13.12 2.45 15.84
C SER A 2 13.04 1.89 14.43
N GLY A 3 12.59 0.64 14.28
CA GLY A 3 12.38 0.04 12.96
C GLY A 3 11.30 0.75 12.13
N GLN A 4 10.98 0.18 10.97
CA GLN A 4 10.12 0.80 9.96
C GLN A 4 8.86 0.00 9.68
N ILE A 5 7.75 0.70 9.48
CA ILE A 5 6.49 0.14 9.02
C ILE A 5 6.35 0.39 7.52
N ARG A 6 5.81 -0.62 6.83
CA ARG A 6 5.44 -0.60 5.42
C ARG A 6 3.95 -0.75 5.30
N ASP A 7 3.37 0.16 4.53
CA ASP A 7 1.96 0.15 4.18
C ASP A 7 1.83 0.40 2.68
N ALA A 8 0.75 -0.15 2.11
CA ALA A 8 0.36 0.11 0.74
C ALA A 8 -1.11 0.51 0.71
N THR A 9 -1.38 1.68 0.14
CA THR A 9 -2.75 2.19 -0.04
C THR A 9 -3.09 2.28 -1.52
N LEU A 10 -4.28 1.80 -1.89
CA LEU A 10 -4.80 1.86 -3.25
C LEU A 10 -5.56 3.16 -3.47
N VAL A 11 -5.16 3.93 -4.49
CA VAL A 11 -5.70 5.25 -4.85
C VAL A 11 -6.49 5.13 -6.15
N ALA A 12 -7.76 5.54 -6.13
CA ALA A 12 -8.64 5.41 -7.28
C ALA A 12 -8.30 6.47 -8.32
N ALA A 13 -8.18 6.06 -9.58
CA ALA A 13 -8.03 6.98 -10.70
C ALA A 13 -9.37 7.13 -11.45
N PRO A 14 -9.62 8.28 -12.10
CA PRO A 14 -10.79 8.46 -12.96
C PRO A 14 -10.86 7.38 -14.05
N LYS A 15 -11.97 6.66 -14.11
CA LYS A 15 -12.19 5.61 -15.11
C LYS A 15 -12.54 6.25 -16.46
N GLN A 16 -11.56 6.34 -17.35
CA GLN A 16 -11.78 6.84 -18.70
C GLN A 16 -12.17 5.70 -19.64
N ARG A 17 -13.08 5.97 -20.59
CA ARG A 17 -13.35 5.05 -21.71
C ARG A 17 -12.17 5.12 -22.69
N ASN A 18 -11.25 4.18 -22.58
CA ASN A 18 -10.08 4.06 -23.43
C ASN A 18 -10.15 2.78 -24.28
N THR A 19 -9.75 2.91 -25.55
CA THR A 19 -9.61 1.80 -26.49
C THR A 19 -8.50 0.84 -26.07
N LYS A 20 -8.59 -0.42 -26.51
CA LYS A 20 -7.67 -1.54 -26.22
C LYS A 20 -6.16 -1.21 -26.25
N TYR A 21 -5.73 -0.28 -27.09
CA TYR A 21 -4.33 0.12 -27.28
C TYR A 21 -3.59 0.52 -26.00
N LEU A 22 -4.24 1.26 -25.08
CA LEU A 22 -3.60 1.68 -23.83
C LEU A 22 -3.35 0.52 -22.86
N ARG A 23 -4.13 -0.58 -22.95
CA ARG A 23 -3.90 -1.79 -22.14
C ARG A 23 -2.59 -2.46 -22.53
N GLU A 24 -2.25 -2.42 -23.81
CA GLU A 24 -1.00 -2.94 -24.38
C GLU A 24 0.18 -1.97 -24.22
N GLY A 25 -0.02 -0.81 -23.58
CA GLY A 25 1.00 0.23 -23.46
C GLY A 25 1.27 0.99 -24.76
N ARG A 26 0.47 0.76 -25.81
CA ARG A 26 0.59 1.43 -27.10
C ARG A 26 -0.19 2.73 -27.11
N ILE A 27 0.42 3.78 -27.65
CA ILE A 27 -0.23 5.07 -27.87
C ILE A 27 -0.84 5.02 -29.28
N PRO A 28 -2.16 5.20 -29.45
CA PRO A 28 -2.77 5.29 -30.77
C PRO A 28 -2.09 6.39 -31.60
N GLN A 29 -1.81 6.13 -32.88
CA GLN A 29 -1.19 7.10 -33.80
C GLN A 29 -1.98 8.41 -33.81
N GLU A 30 -3.32 8.33 -33.83
CA GLU A 30 -4.24 9.48 -33.78
C GLU A 30 -4.08 10.40 -32.55
N TRP A 31 -3.42 9.93 -31.50
CA TRP A 31 -3.14 10.72 -30.29
C TRP A 31 -1.73 11.28 -30.27
N GLN A 32 -0.80 10.72 -31.05
CA GLN A 32 0.56 11.25 -31.19
C GLN A 32 0.52 12.65 -31.82
N ASP A 33 -0.37 12.87 -32.78
CA ASP A 33 -0.56 14.16 -33.45
C ASP A 33 -1.35 15.18 -32.61
N LYS A 34 -1.81 14.79 -31.40
CA LYS A 34 -2.66 15.63 -30.53
C LYS A 34 -2.11 15.67 -29.10
N PRO A 35 -1.04 16.44 -28.84
CA PRO A 35 -0.37 16.47 -27.53
C PRO A 35 -1.31 16.87 -26.38
N ALA A 36 -2.25 17.80 -26.62
CA ALA A 36 -3.26 18.20 -25.63
C ALA A 36 -4.25 17.08 -25.29
N LYS A 37 -4.55 16.18 -26.22
CA LYS A 37 -5.40 15.02 -25.95
C LYS A 37 -4.63 13.96 -25.15
N LEU A 38 -3.33 13.82 -25.40
CA LEU A 38 -2.46 12.85 -24.77
C LEU A 38 -2.20 13.17 -23.29
N SER A 39 -2.01 14.45 -22.93
CA SER A 39 -1.82 14.88 -21.55
C SER A 39 -3.06 14.67 -20.66
N HIS A 40 -4.26 14.75 -21.23
CA HIS A 40 -5.53 14.49 -20.53
C HIS A 40 -5.82 13.00 -20.30
N LYS A 41 -4.99 12.09 -20.83
CA LYS A 41 -5.20 10.64 -20.72
C LYS A 41 -4.26 10.02 -19.70
N ASP A 42 -4.84 9.30 -18.76
CA ASP A 42 -4.07 8.46 -17.86
C ASP A 42 -3.65 7.17 -18.58
N ARG A 43 -2.34 7.02 -18.78
CA ARG A 43 -1.72 5.87 -19.45
C ARG A 43 -1.09 4.86 -18.49
N HIS A 44 -0.95 5.23 -17.22
CA HIS A 44 -0.17 4.49 -16.23
C HIS A 44 -1.07 3.75 -15.22
N ALA A 45 -2.29 4.22 -14.98
CA ALA A 45 -3.26 3.51 -14.15
C ALA A 45 -3.62 2.13 -14.74
N ARG A 46 -3.69 1.12 -13.87
CA ARG A 46 -4.01 -0.26 -14.24
C ARG A 46 -5.15 -0.80 -13.38
N TRP A 47 -5.77 -1.88 -13.86
CA TRP A 47 -6.80 -2.62 -13.12
C TRP A 47 -6.15 -3.61 -12.16
N THR A 48 -6.76 -3.79 -11.00
CA THR A 48 -6.41 -4.80 -10.02
C THR A 48 -7.66 -5.36 -9.35
N LEU A 49 -7.54 -6.48 -8.67
CA LEU A 49 -8.61 -7.08 -7.87
C LEU A 49 -8.28 -6.90 -6.39
N LYS A 50 -9.14 -6.21 -5.66
CA LYS A 50 -9.08 -6.18 -4.20
C LYS A 50 -9.87 -7.37 -3.68
N PHE A 51 -9.17 -8.31 -3.05
CA PHE A 51 -9.81 -9.41 -2.33
C PHE A 51 -10.11 -8.98 -0.91
N THR A 52 -11.39 -9.04 -0.53
CA THR A 52 -11.82 -8.86 0.84
C THR A 52 -12.28 -10.20 1.36
N LYS A 53 -11.62 -10.68 2.43
CA LYS A 53 -12.07 -11.89 3.11
C LYS A 53 -13.43 -11.64 3.73
N ALA A 54 -14.38 -12.52 3.46
CA ALA A 54 -15.67 -12.37 4.09
C ALA A 54 -15.55 -12.64 5.60
N LYS A 55 -16.37 -11.93 6.39
CA LYS A 55 -16.48 -12.22 7.81
C LYS A 55 -17.20 -13.56 7.95
N ARG A 56 -16.66 -14.43 8.82
CA ARG A 56 -17.39 -15.61 9.27
C ARG A 56 -18.62 -15.12 10.02
N GLN A 57 -19.80 -15.62 9.65
CA GLN A 57 -20.99 -15.43 10.47
C GLN A 57 -20.83 -16.34 11.69
N ASP A 58 -21.19 -15.83 12.88
CA ASP A 58 -21.09 -16.60 14.13
C ASP A 58 -22.17 -17.71 14.21
N ASP A 59 -23.15 -17.70 13.30
CA ASP A 59 -24.31 -18.60 13.27
C ASP A 59 -24.03 -20.00 12.67
N GLY A 60 -22.77 -20.39 12.47
CA GLY A 60 -22.40 -21.74 12.00
C GLY A 60 -22.77 -22.09 10.56
N ASN A 61 -23.48 -21.22 9.83
CA ASN A 61 -23.72 -21.37 8.39
C ASN A 61 -22.44 -20.97 7.60
N MET A 62 -22.24 -21.57 6.42
CA MET A 62 -20.98 -21.47 5.65
C MET A 62 -20.44 -20.04 5.54
N PRO A 63 -19.10 -19.85 5.60
CA PRO A 63 -18.52 -18.51 5.50
C PRO A 63 -18.99 -17.84 4.20
N ALA A 64 -19.38 -16.58 4.30
CA ALA A 64 -19.68 -15.76 3.14
C ALA A 64 -18.52 -15.83 2.13
N THR A 65 -18.83 -15.88 0.83
CA THR A 65 -17.82 -15.99 -0.23
C THR A 65 -16.87 -14.78 -0.21
N ASP A 66 -15.57 -15.01 -0.40
CA ASP A 66 -14.59 -13.93 -0.55
C ASP A 66 -14.99 -12.98 -1.69
N LEU A 67 -15.00 -11.68 -1.42
CA LEU A 67 -15.44 -10.67 -2.38
C LEU A 67 -14.23 -10.12 -3.14
N ALA A 68 -14.24 -10.29 -4.47
CA ALA A 68 -13.26 -9.69 -5.37
C ALA A 68 -13.84 -8.41 -5.99
N ILE A 69 -13.33 -7.25 -5.58
CA ILE A 69 -13.78 -5.94 -6.08
C ILE A 69 -12.76 -5.43 -7.11
N PRO A 70 -13.17 -5.18 -8.36
CA PRO A 70 -12.28 -4.60 -9.36
C PRO A 70 -11.98 -3.13 -9.02
N PHE A 71 -10.69 -2.80 -9.00
CA PHE A 71 -10.19 -1.47 -8.66
C PHE A 71 -9.30 -0.94 -9.79
N PHE A 72 -9.46 0.33 -10.14
CA PHE A 72 -8.66 0.98 -11.19
C PHE A 72 -7.92 2.17 -10.60
N GLY A 73 -6.60 2.19 -10.77
CA GLY A 73 -5.79 3.32 -10.34
C GLY A 73 -4.35 2.97 -10.02
N TYR A 74 -3.88 3.47 -8.88
CA TYR A 74 -2.50 3.41 -8.42
C TYR A 74 -2.41 2.78 -7.03
N LYS A 75 -1.19 2.43 -6.65
CA LYS A 75 -0.82 2.03 -5.31
C LYS A 75 0.27 2.95 -4.79
N SER A 76 0.07 3.50 -3.59
CA SER A 76 1.07 4.28 -2.88
C SER A 76 1.69 3.42 -1.80
N HIS A 77 3.00 3.22 -1.88
CA HIS A 77 3.80 2.49 -0.92
C HIS A 77 4.54 3.48 -0.03
N ILE A 78 4.41 3.35 1.29
CA ILE A 78 5.00 4.30 2.24
C ILE A 78 5.90 3.56 3.24
N SER A 79 7.04 4.19 3.55
CA SER A 79 7.90 3.88 4.69
C SER A 79 7.59 4.82 5.83
N ILE A 80 7.28 4.28 7.00
CA ILE A 80 7.05 5.10 8.18
C ILE A 80 8.01 4.67 9.30
N ASN A 81 8.56 5.64 10.01
CA ASN A 81 9.28 5.38 11.26
C ASN A 81 8.30 4.91 12.35
N ARG A 82 8.52 3.74 12.97
CA ARG A 82 7.58 3.19 13.96
C ARG A 82 7.34 4.12 15.17
N LYS A 83 8.39 4.74 15.70
CA LYS A 83 8.31 5.56 16.92
C LYS A 83 7.73 6.94 16.64
N PHE A 84 8.20 7.60 15.60
CA PHE A 84 7.89 9.01 15.34
C PHE A 84 6.82 9.21 14.27
N ARG A 85 6.37 8.14 13.60
CA ARG A 85 5.36 8.16 12.52
C ARG A 85 5.70 9.07 11.33
N LEU A 86 6.96 9.46 11.20
CA LEU A 86 7.46 10.24 10.06
C LEU A 86 7.61 9.36 8.82
N ILE A 87 7.20 9.90 7.67
CA ILE A 87 7.41 9.28 6.37
C ILE A 87 8.90 9.39 6.03
N ARG A 88 9.56 8.26 5.78
CA ARG A 88 10.98 8.22 5.40
C ARG A 88 11.16 8.13 3.89
N LYS A 89 10.31 7.35 3.25
CA LYS A 89 10.34 7.07 1.81
C LYS A 89 8.92 6.78 1.33
N TRP A 90 8.67 7.08 0.07
CA TRP A 90 7.41 6.76 -0.58
C TRP A 90 7.68 6.35 -2.03
N LYS A 91 6.76 5.58 -2.61
CA LYS A 91 6.80 5.20 -4.02
C LYS A 91 5.37 5.00 -4.52
N ALA A 92 5.03 5.62 -5.65
CA ALA A 92 3.78 5.34 -6.35
C ALA A 92 4.04 4.36 -7.50
N THR A 93 3.15 3.39 -7.65
CA THR A 93 3.12 2.45 -8.78
C THR A 93 1.71 2.32 -9.30
N ASP A 94 1.53 1.69 -10.47
CA ASP A 94 0.21 1.29 -10.91
C ASP A 94 -0.44 0.28 -9.93
N ALA A 95 -1.77 0.18 -9.94
CA ALA A 95 -2.49 -0.68 -8.99
C ALA A 95 -2.28 -2.18 -9.21
N ALA A 96 -1.82 -2.61 -10.39
CA ALA A 96 -1.55 -4.02 -10.69
C ALA A 96 -0.16 -4.47 -10.19
N ALA A 97 0.70 -3.53 -9.82
CA ALA A 97 2.03 -3.83 -9.31
C ALA A 97 1.96 -4.67 -8.01
N SER A 98 2.75 -5.75 -8.01
CA SER A 98 2.92 -6.64 -6.85
C SER A 98 3.76 -5.98 -5.75
N ASP A 99 3.27 -6.05 -4.52
CA ASP A 99 3.86 -5.41 -3.33
C ASP A 99 5.23 -5.99 -2.99
N GLY A 100 5.37 -7.32 -3.12
CA GLY A 100 6.60 -8.04 -2.80
C GLY A 100 7.83 -7.54 -3.57
N ALA A 101 7.67 -7.18 -4.85
CA ALA A 101 8.79 -6.68 -5.65
C ALA A 101 9.27 -5.29 -5.19
N ARG A 102 8.36 -4.43 -4.71
CA ARG A 102 8.64 -3.01 -4.45
C ARG A 102 9.47 -2.76 -3.20
N LEU A 103 9.52 -3.73 -2.28
CA LEU A 103 10.33 -3.62 -1.08
C LEU A 103 11.82 -3.38 -1.38
N ARG A 104 12.35 -4.08 -2.38
CA ARG A 104 13.77 -4.03 -2.76
C ARG A 104 14.12 -2.87 -3.69
N GLU A 105 13.12 -2.27 -4.32
CA GLU A 105 13.29 -1.17 -5.28
C GLU A 105 13.45 0.19 -4.60
N GLY A 106 14.20 0.23 -3.50
CA GLY A 106 14.54 1.46 -2.80
C GLY A 106 13.51 1.91 -1.76
N LEU A 107 12.46 1.14 -1.51
CA LEU A 107 11.46 1.46 -0.49
C LEU A 107 12.06 1.36 0.92
N LEU A 108 13.00 0.43 1.16
CA LEU A 108 13.81 0.35 2.39
C LEU A 108 14.77 1.54 2.55
N ASP A 109 14.71 2.19 3.72
CA ASP A 109 15.68 3.22 4.05
C ASP A 109 16.87 2.61 4.79
N LYS A 110 17.98 2.45 4.04
CA LYS A 110 19.25 1.87 4.49
C LYS A 110 19.98 2.71 5.53
N THR A 111 19.63 4.00 5.67
CA THR A 111 20.19 4.87 6.71
C THR A 111 19.63 4.56 8.09
N ASN A 112 18.63 3.68 8.18
CA ASN A 112 18.07 3.28 9.46
C ASN A 112 18.95 2.25 10.15
N MET A 113 19.51 2.66 11.28
CA MET A 113 20.32 1.79 12.13
C MET A 113 19.50 0.70 12.84
N ALA A 114 18.16 0.77 12.80
CA ALA A 114 17.29 -0.27 13.34
C ALA A 114 16.85 -1.24 12.22
N PRO A 115 17.23 -2.52 12.29
CA PRO A 115 17.02 -3.46 11.19
C PRO A 115 15.59 -4.03 11.12
N THR A 116 14.74 -3.78 12.13
CA THR A 116 13.40 -4.38 12.17
C THR A 116 12.45 -3.71 11.19
N VAL A 117 11.79 -4.52 10.36
CA VAL A 117 10.75 -4.07 9.42
C VAL A 117 9.42 -4.77 9.73
N TRP A 118 8.35 -3.99 9.73
CA TRP A 118 6.96 -4.45 9.81
C TRP A 118 6.28 -4.16 8.48
N ALA A 119 5.55 -5.12 7.93
CA ALA A 119 4.82 -4.97 6.69
C ALA A 119 3.58 -5.86 6.68
N ASP A 120 2.65 -5.55 5.78
CA ASP A 120 1.52 -6.44 5.48
C ASP A 120 1.98 -7.73 4.81
N THR A 121 1.14 -8.76 4.91
CA THR A 121 1.37 -10.08 4.29
C THR A 121 1.63 -10.00 2.79
N ALA A 122 1.11 -8.99 2.09
CA ALA A 122 1.34 -8.81 0.65
C ALA A 122 2.83 -8.56 0.30
N TYR A 123 3.62 -8.07 1.25
CA TYR A 123 5.08 -7.90 1.08
C TYR A 123 5.87 -9.19 1.34
N ARG A 124 5.21 -10.26 1.81
CA ARG A 124 5.83 -11.55 2.07
C ARG A 124 6.07 -12.28 0.75
N SER A 125 7.33 -12.37 0.35
CA SER A 125 7.76 -13.19 -0.78
C SER A 125 8.99 -14.01 -0.37
N LYS A 126 9.16 -15.21 -0.94
CA LYS A 126 10.34 -16.06 -0.67
C LYS A 126 11.65 -15.31 -0.91
N ALA A 127 11.64 -14.42 -1.90
CA ALA A 127 12.73 -13.52 -2.16
C ALA A 127 12.96 -12.58 -0.96
N ASN A 128 11.94 -11.85 -0.50
CA ASN A 128 12.06 -10.92 0.61
C ASN A 128 12.40 -11.58 1.96
N GLU A 129 12.00 -12.83 2.16
CA GLU A 129 12.38 -13.62 3.34
C GLU A 129 13.86 -14.02 3.30
N ASN A 130 14.41 -14.32 2.11
CA ASN A 130 15.81 -14.67 1.94
C ASN A 130 16.76 -13.46 2.05
N SER A 131 16.27 -12.24 1.84
CA SER A 131 17.03 -11.04 2.18
C SER A 131 17.06 -10.89 3.70
N ARG A 132 18.26 -10.96 4.29
CA ARG A 132 18.60 -10.94 5.72
C ARG A 132 18.06 -9.75 6.57
N ASP A 133 17.15 -8.93 6.04
CA ASP A 133 16.47 -7.87 6.77
C ASP A 133 15.30 -8.44 7.58
N LEU A 134 15.61 -8.79 8.83
CA LEU A 134 14.75 -8.95 10.01
C LEU A 134 13.27 -8.51 9.90
N PHE A 135 12.46 -9.27 9.15
CA PHE A 135 10.99 -9.20 9.19
C PHE A 135 10.49 -9.94 10.42
N ARG A 136 10.20 -9.20 11.49
CA ARG A 136 9.85 -9.80 12.78
C ARG A 136 8.34 -10.03 12.97
N ARG A 137 7.47 -9.41 12.15
CA ARG A 137 6.02 -9.67 12.19
C ARG A 137 5.28 -9.16 10.95
N PHE A 138 4.61 -10.05 10.24
CA PHE A 138 3.56 -9.72 9.27
C PHE A 138 2.22 -9.75 10.00
N THR A 139 1.54 -8.62 10.12
CA THR A 139 0.20 -8.56 10.73
C THR A 139 -0.83 -8.36 9.62
N GLY A 140 -1.85 -9.22 9.55
CA GLY A 140 -2.94 -9.11 8.57
C GLY A 140 -3.96 -8.01 8.88
N ARG A 141 -3.61 -7.02 9.71
CA ARG A 141 -4.47 -5.91 10.13
C ARG A 141 -3.67 -4.62 10.03
N SER A 142 -4.20 -3.63 9.32
CA SER A 142 -3.56 -2.32 9.12
C SER A 142 -3.07 -1.76 10.46
N LEU A 143 -1.77 -1.51 10.56
CA LEU A 143 -1.13 -1.01 11.78
C LEU A 143 -1.50 0.45 12.11
N ILE A 144 -2.22 1.11 11.20
CA ILE A 144 -2.66 2.51 11.32
C ILE A 144 -3.98 2.61 12.10
N SER A 145 -4.76 1.53 12.21
CA SER A 145 -6.09 1.54 12.84
C SER A 145 -6.08 1.36 14.37
N ASN A 146 -4.92 1.25 15.01
CA ASN A 146 -4.88 1.24 16.48
C ASN A 146 -5.10 2.68 16.97
N PRO A 147 -6.18 2.96 17.73
CA PRO A 147 -6.39 4.29 18.29
C PRO A 147 -5.19 4.66 19.16
N CYS A 148 -4.80 5.94 19.11
CA CYS A 148 -3.80 6.50 20.01
C CYS A 148 -4.15 6.09 21.45
N PRO A 149 -3.21 5.52 22.23
CA PRO A 149 -3.39 5.54 23.68
C PRO A 149 -3.50 7.00 24.08
N ALA A 150 -4.59 7.35 24.76
CA ALA A 150 -4.79 8.67 25.31
C ALA A 150 -3.53 9.04 26.11
N ILE A 151 -3.01 10.25 25.86
CA ILE A 151 -1.99 10.86 26.71
C ILE A 151 -2.64 10.92 28.10
N SER A 152 -2.15 10.12 29.06
CA SER A 152 -2.65 10.19 30.42
C SER A 152 -2.38 11.61 30.94
N SER A 153 -3.44 12.36 31.20
CA SER A 153 -3.35 13.63 31.90
C SER A 153 -2.61 13.39 33.22
N GLY A 154 -1.45 14.03 33.39
CA GLY A 154 -0.72 14.03 34.65
C GLY A 154 -1.54 14.68 35.77
N PRO A 155 -1.19 14.44 37.04
CA PRO A 155 -1.94 14.95 38.17
C PRO A 155 -1.89 16.48 38.22
N THR A 156 -3.05 17.11 38.32
CA THR A 156 -3.22 18.54 38.56
C THR A 156 -2.61 18.92 39.92
N PRO A 157 -1.75 19.96 39.99
CA PRO A 157 -1.23 20.43 41.27
C PRO A 157 -2.34 21.15 42.03
N GLY A 158 -2.52 20.79 43.30
CA GLY A 158 -3.55 21.31 44.19
C GLY A 158 -3.46 22.83 44.37
N SER A 159 -4.63 23.47 44.38
CA SER A 159 -4.80 24.86 44.79
C SER A 159 -4.59 25.00 46.31
N ARG A 160 -3.81 26.01 46.70
CA ARG A 160 -3.82 26.57 48.06
C ARG A 160 -5.18 27.18 48.39
#